data_AF-A0A0N0UNK1-F1
#
_entry.id   AF-A0A0N0UNK1-F1
#
_cell.length_a   1.000
_cell.length_b   1.000
_cell.length_c   1.000
_cell.angle_alpha   90.00
_cell.angle_beta   90.00
_cell.angle_gamma   90.00
#
_symmetry.space_group_name_H-M   'P 1'
#
loop_
_entity.id
_entity.type
_entity.pdbx_description
1 polymer ?
#
loop_
_entity_poly.entity_id
_entity_poly.type
_entity_poly.pdbx_seq_one_letter_code
_entity_poly.pdbx_strand_id
1 'polypeptide(L)' 'MIFTWSIPLLILACLSILLWFWAIIDINRSNFKDPKHKGLFFLLVLITPVIGSIIYFQMKKGYVSTDKRRFSPQFNNH' A
#
# COMPACT_ATOMS: atom_id res chain seq x y z
N MET A 1 -31.35 -6.51 -23.27
CA MET A 1 -29.99 -7.03 -23.56
C MET A 1 -28.86 -6.07 -23.14
N ILE A 2 -29.08 -5.17 -22.16
CA ILE A 2 -28.11 -4.15 -21.68
C ILE A 2 -27.51 -4.50 -20.31
N PHE A 3 -28.19 -5.36 -19.53
CA PHE A 3 -27.86 -5.68 -18.14
C PHE A 3 -26.61 -6.56 -17.97
N THR A 4 -26.22 -7.32 -19.00
CA THR A 4 -25.07 -8.23 -18.94
C THR A 4 -23.73 -7.51 -19.05
N TRP A 5 -23.70 -6.35 -19.73
CA TRP A 5 -22.47 -5.56 -19.92
C TRP A 5 -22.08 -4.72 -18.69
N SER A 6 -22.99 -4.57 -17.74
CA SER A 6 -22.79 -3.79 -16.50
C SER A 6 -22.07 -4.62 -15.42
N ILE A 7 -22.19 -5.94 -15.47
CA ILE A 7 -21.62 -6.85 -14.46
C ILE A 7 -20.08 -6.74 -14.39
N PRO A 8 -19.32 -6.77 -15.50
CA PRO A 8 -17.86 -6.59 -15.46
C PRO A 8 -17.44 -5.23 -14.89
N LEU A 9 -18.20 -4.18 -15.20
CA LEU A 9 -17.92 -2.82 -14.71
C LEU A 9 -18.08 -2.73 -13.19
N LEU A 10 -19.12 -3.35 -12.65
CA LEU A 10 -19.36 -3.46 -11.21
C LEU A 10 -18.23 -4.23 -10.50
N ILE A 11 -17.79 -5.34 -11.07
CA ILE A 11 -16.67 -6.12 -10.54
C ILE A 11 -15.38 -5.27 -10.52
N LEU A 12 -15.10 -4.55 -11.61
CA LEU A 12 -13.93 -3.68 -11.70
C LEU A 12 -13.98 -2.52 -10.69
N ALA A 13 -15.16 -1.94 -10.46
CA ALA A 13 -15.36 -0.91 -9.45
C ALA A 13 -15.11 -1.45 -8.04
N CYS A 14 -15.66 -2.62 -7.70
CA CYS A 14 -15.41 -3.29 -6.41
C CYS A 14 -13.92 -3.61 -6.21
N LEU A 15 -13.25 -4.17 -7.22
CA LEU A 15 -11.82 -4.45 -7.18
C LEU A 15 -10.99 -3.18 -6.98
N SER A 16 -11.35 -2.09 -7.66
CA SER A 16 -10.68 -0.80 -7.53
C SER A 16 -10.78 -0.25 -6.10
N ILE A 17 -11.96 -0.35 -5.49
CA ILE A 17 -12.19 0.06 -4.10
C ILE A 17 -11.38 -0.81 -3.14
N LEU A 18 -11.42 -2.14 -3.32
CA LEU A 18 -10.64 -3.08 -2.50
C LEU A 18 -9.14 -2.80 -2.57
N LEU A 19 -8.61 -2.58 -3.77
CA LEU A 19 -7.21 -2.24 -4.00
C LEU A 19 -6.82 -0.94 -3.28
N TRP A 20 -7.68 0.07 -3.37
CA TRP A 20 -7.46 1.37 -2.77
C TRP A 20 -7.41 1.31 -1.24
N PHE A 21 -8.42 0.69 -0.61
CA PHE A 21 -8.43 0.49 0.84
C PHE A 21 -7.24 -0.34 1.30
N TRP A 22 -6.90 -1.38 0.54
CA TRP A 22 -5.75 -2.22 0.86
C TRP A 22 -4.44 -1.43 0.83
N ALA A 23 -4.24 -0.56 -0.17
CA ALA A 23 -3.08 0.32 -0.22
C ALA A 23 -2.99 1.25 0.99
N ILE A 24 -4.10 1.88 1.39
CA ILE A 24 -4.15 2.75 2.58
C ILE A 24 -3.75 1.99 3.85
N ILE A 25 -4.32 0.81 4.07
CA ILE A 25 -4.02 -0.02 5.24
C ILE A 25 -2.56 -0.47 5.22
N ASP A 26 -2.05 -0.87 4.05
CA ASP A 26 -0.68 -1.33 3.87
C ASP A 26 0.34 -0.21 4.10
N ILE A 27 0.06 1.03 3.64
CA ILE A 27 0.89 2.21 3.93
C ILE A 27 0.93 2.48 5.43
N ASN A 28 -0.22 2.45 6.11
CA ASN A 28 -0.27 2.72 7.54
C ASN A 28 0.50 1.68 8.35
N ARG A 29 0.41 0.39 7.98
CA ARG A 29 1.12 -0.71 8.65
C ARG A 29 2.60 -0.80 8.29
N SER A 30 3.00 -0.31 7.12
CA SER A 30 4.38 -0.39 6.66
C SER A 30 5.29 0.59 7.40
N ASN A 31 6.49 0.10 7.73
CA ASN A 31 7.58 0.91 8.26
C ASN A 31 8.39 1.47 7.09
N PHE A 32 8.17 2.75 6.79
CA PHE A 32 8.96 3.45 5.79
C PHE A 32 10.29 3.86 6.37
N LYS A 33 11.35 3.82 5.56
CA LYS A 33 12.69 4.27 5.95
C LYS A 33 12.71 5.76 6.29
N ASP A 34 11.91 6.56 5.59
CA ASP A 34 11.72 8.00 5.84
C ASP A 34 10.21 8.31 5.96
N PRO A 35 9.76 8.99 7.03
CA PRO A 35 8.36 9.39 7.20
C PRO A 35 7.84 10.31 6.08
N LYS A 36 8.70 11.11 5.42
CA LYS A 36 8.30 11.98 4.30
C LYS A 36 7.77 11.16 3.12
N HIS A 37 8.43 10.04 2.81
CA HIS A 37 7.99 9.14 1.75
C HIS A 37 6.65 8.46 2.10
N LYS A 38 6.44 8.10 3.36
CA LYS A 38 5.14 7.57 3.83
C LYS A 38 4.00 8.57 3.55
N GLY A 39 4.22 9.83 3.91
CA GLY A 39 3.25 10.91 3.66
C GLY A 39 2.99 11.13 2.16
N LEU A 40 4.05 11.11 1.34
CA LEU A 40 3.94 11.27 -0.12
C LEU A 40 3.10 10.14 -0.75
N PHE A 41 3.40 8.88 -0.43
CA PHE A 41 2.62 7.74 -0.94
C PHE A 41 1.19 7.75 -0.44
N PHE A 42 0.96 8.12 0.82
CA PHE A 42 -0.39 8.26 1.37
C PHE A 42 -1.19 9.31 0.59
N LEU A 43 -0.62 10.49 0.37
CA LEU A 43 -1.26 11.57 -0.38
C LEU A 43 -1.50 11.19 -1.86
N LEU A 44 -0.54 10.51 -2.48
CA LEU A 44 -0.67 9.99 -3.85
C LEU A 44 -1.84 9.01 -3.98
N VAL A 45 -1.96 8.04 -3.06
CA VAL A 45 -3.07 7.06 -3.03
C VAL A 45 -4.40 7.74 -2.72
N LEU A 46 -4.41 8.81 -1.92
CA LEU A 46 -5.63 9.53 -1.58
C LEU A 46 -6.17 10.37 -2.74
N ILE A 47 -5.30 11.07 -3.47
CA ILE A 47 -5.68 11.88 -4.65
C ILE A 47 -5.98 10.99 -5.86
N THR A 48 -5.23 9.90 -6.03
CA THR A 48 -5.37 8.98 -7.16
C THR A 48 -5.60 7.55 -6.69
N PRO A 49 -6.86 7.12 -6.48
CA PRO A 49 -7.16 5.85 -5.82
C PRO A 49 -6.56 4.64 -6.53
N VAL A 50 -6.87 4.45 -7.82
CA VAL A 50 -6.43 3.26 -8.57
C VAL A 50 -4.95 3.40 -8.95
N ILE A 51 -4.59 4.49 -9.64
CA ILE A 51 -3.24 4.70 -10.16
C ILE A 51 -2.23 4.82 -9.01
N GLY A 52 -2.54 5.61 -7.98
CA GLY A 52 -1.68 5.78 -6.82
C GLY A 52 -1.46 4.47 -6.06
N SER A 53 -2.50 3.63 -5.94
CA SER A 53 -2.35 2.29 -5.34
C SER A 53 -1.42 1.39 -6.15
N ILE A 54 -1.55 1.40 -7.49
CA ILE A 54 -0.67 0.63 -8.37
C ILE A 54 0.78 1.10 -8.23
N ILE A 55 1.02 2.41 -8.33
CA ILE A 55 2.36 3.01 -8.17
C ILE A 55 2.94 2.65 -6.80
N TYR A 56 2.14 2.78 -5.74
CA TYR A 56 2.55 2.39 -4.39
C TYR A 56 3.01 0.94 -4.34
N PHE A 57 2.19 -0.03 -4.78
CA PHE A 57 2.55 -1.44 -4.69
C PHE A 57 3.76 -1.82 -5.54
N GLN A 58 3.98 -1.15 -6.67
CA GLN A 58 5.16 -1.36 -7.51
C GLN A 58 6.44 -0.80 -6.86
N MET A 59 6.37 0.41 -6.30
CA MET A 59 7.57 1.12 -5.83
C MET A 59 7.89 0.88 -4.35
N LYS A 60 6.93 0.43 -3.52
CA LYS A 60 7.09 0.35 -2.06
C LYS A 60 8.32 -0.43 -1.60
N LYS A 61 8.78 -1.42 -2.36
CA LYS A 61 9.95 -2.26 -2.02
C LYS A 61 11.24 -1.44 -1.82
N GLY A 62 11.38 -0.30 -2.50
CA GLY A 62 12.54 0.59 -2.33
C GLY A 62 12.47 1.45 -1.06
N TYR A 63 11.26 1.81 -0.63
CA TYR A 63 11.00 2.82 0.41
C TYR A 63 10.64 2.24 1.77
N VAL A 64 10.10 1.02 1.81
CA VAL A 64 9.76 0.30 3.03
C VAL A 64 10.99 -0.47 3.51
N SER A 65 11.24 -0.48 4.83
CA SER A 65 12.29 -1.30 5.40
C SER A 65 11.88 -2.78 5.34
N THR A 66 12.56 -3.55 4.51
CA THR A 66 12.48 -5.03 4.49
C THR A 66 13.35 -5.64 5.60
N ASP A 67 13.58 -4.91 6.70
CA ASP A 67 14.27 -5.49 7.83
C ASP A 67 13.34 -6.53 8.46
N LYS A 68 13.64 -7.82 8.19
CA LYS A 68 13.19 -8.89 9.08
C LYS A 68 13.67 -8.47 10.45
N ARG A 69 12.77 -8.18 11.39
CA ARG A 69 13.11 -7.86 12.78
C ARG A 69 14.10 -8.92 13.28
N ARG A 70 15.39 -8.63 13.23
CA ARG A 70 16.42 -9.51 13.76
C ARG A 70 16.50 -9.17 15.23
N PHE A 71 16.01 -10.10 16.05
CA PHE A 71 16.20 -10.01 17.48
C PHE A 71 17.68 -10.32 17.76
N SER A 72 18.50 -9.28 17.83
CA SER A 72 19.91 -9.35 18.22
C SER A 72 20.11 -8.61 19.55
N PRO A 73 19.64 -9.18 20.67
CA PRO A 73 19.85 -8.59 21.98
C PRO A 73 21.35 -8.57 22.31
N GLN A 74 21.89 -7.41 22.64
CA GLN A 74 23.21 -7.31 23.26
C GLN A 74 23.04 -7.52 24.76
N PHE A 75 23.04 -8.78 25.19
CA PHE A 75 23.12 -9.12 26.61
C PHE A 75 24.54 -8.78 27.08
N ASN A 76 24.72 -7.57 27.60
CA ASN A 76 25.96 -7.17 28.26
C ASN A 76 25.99 -7.81 29.66
N ASN A 77 26.88 -8.77 29.85
CA ASN A 77 27.12 -9.44 31.13
C ASN A 77 28.52 -9.01 31.62
N HIS A 78 28.62 -7.84 32.23
CA HIS A 78 29.80 -7.38 32.96
C HIS A 78 29.47 -7.20 34.44
#